data_AF-L5JPL2-F1
#
_entry.id   AF-L5JPL2-F1
#
_cell.length_a   1.000
_cell.length_b   1.000
_cell.length_c   1.000
_cell.angle_alpha   90.00
_cell.angle_beta   90.00
_cell.angle_gamma   90.00
#
_symmetry.space_group_name_H-M   'P 1'
#
loop_
_entity.id
_entity.type
_entity.pdbx_description
1 polymer ?
#
loop_
_entity_poly.entity_id
_entity_poly.type
_entity_poly.pdbx_seq_one_letter_code
_entity_poly.pdbx_strand_id
1 'polypeptide(L)'
;MTDDLDHYTNTYQIYSSDPKNCQNFLGSPEVINWKQHLQIQCTQPALKEAIQNLAALKSSKVEETECFLYMPAETIKKMIPSLLDVKKLSPKGGKPKAM
;
A
#
# COMPACT_ATOMS: atom_id res chain seq x y z
N MET A 1 -25.94 0.54 -6.67
CA MET A 1 -25.25 0.54 -7.96
C MET A 1 -23.77 0.65 -7.60
N THR A 2 -23.13 -0.48 -7.34
CA THR A 2 -21.69 -0.55 -7.04
C THR A 2 -21.10 -1.33 -8.19
N ASP A 3 -20.18 -0.71 -8.92
CA ASP A 3 -19.44 -1.38 -9.97
C ASP A 3 -18.25 -2.08 -9.31
N ASP A 4 -18.24 -3.42 -9.37
CA ASP A 4 -17.20 -4.24 -8.77
C ASP A 4 -15.83 -4.06 -9.45
N LEU A 5 -15.79 -3.39 -10.61
CA LEU A 5 -14.58 -3.04 -11.35
C LEU A 5 -14.15 -1.58 -11.17
N ASP A 6 -14.95 -0.74 -10.49
CA ASP A 6 -14.62 0.68 -10.34
C ASP A 6 -13.51 0.92 -9.31
N HIS A 7 -12.35 1.33 -9.81
CA HIS A 7 -11.17 1.63 -9.00
C HIS A 7 -11.34 2.87 -8.10
N TYR A 8 -12.27 3.78 -8.42
CA TYR A 8 -12.48 5.01 -7.67
C TYR A 8 -13.32 4.80 -6.40
N THR A 9 -14.34 3.93 -6.45
CA THR A 9 -15.18 3.62 -5.30
C THR A 9 -14.64 2.47 -4.44
N ASN A 10 -13.74 1.65 -4.98
CA ASN A 10 -13.24 0.43 -4.33
C ASN A 10 -11.86 0.61 -3.67
N THR A 11 -11.52 1.84 -3.28
CA THR A 11 -10.28 2.17 -2.57
C THR A 11 -10.54 2.34 -1.06
N TYR A 12 -9.77 1.63 -0.24
CA TYR A 12 -9.84 1.68 1.23
C TYR A 12 -8.56 2.27 1.82
N GLN A 13 -8.69 3.29 2.67
CA GLN A 13 -7.58 3.88 3.43
C GLN A 13 -7.62 3.36 4.86
N ILE A 14 -6.59 2.61 5.27
CA ILE A 14 -6.62 1.86 6.53
C ILE A 14 -5.51 2.34 7.46
N TYR A 15 -5.92 2.66 8.69
CA TYR A 15 -5.06 2.99 9.80
C TYR A 15 -5.59 2.33 11.06
N SER A 16 -4.70 1.78 11.89
CA SER A 16 -5.07 1.18 13.16
C SER A 16 -4.09 1.55 14.25
N SER A 17 -4.61 1.87 15.43
CA SER A 17 -3.82 1.94 16.67
C SER A 17 -3.40 0.55 17.16
N ASP A 18 -4.07 -0.50 16.69
CA ASP A 18 -3.77 -1.90 17.00
C ASP A 18 -3.71 -2.75 15.70
N PRO A 19 -2.59 -2.68 14.96
CA PRO A 19 -2.44 -3.41 13.71
C PRO A 19 -2.45 -4.93 13.88
N LYS A 20 -2.05 -5.44 15.06
CA LYS A 20 -1.95 -6.88 15.32
C LYS A 20 -3.32 -7.53 15.42
N ASN A 21 -4.31 -6.83 15.96
CA ASN A 21 -5.66 -7.35 16.14
C ASN A 21 -6.64 -6.90 15.04
N CYS A 22 -6.22 -6.06 14.09
CA CYS A 22 -7.11 -5.51 13.07
C CYS A 22 -7.62 -6.55 12.05
N GLN A 23 -6.95 -7.70 11.92
CA GLN A 23 -7.25 -8.70 10.90
C GLN A 23 -8.72 -9.17 10.93
N ASN A 24 -9.29 -9.36 12.13
CA ASN A 24 -10.69 -9.79 12.28
C ASN A 24 -11.67 -8.76 11.72
N PHE A 25 -11.40 -7.47 11.93
CA PHE A 25 -12.23 -6.38 11.44
C PHE A 25 -12.10 -6.22 9.93
N LEU A 26 -10.86 -6.24 9.41
CA LEU A 26 -10.60 -6.10 7.99
C LEU A 26 -11.16 -7.27 7.17
N GLY A 27 -11.28 -8.47 7.76
CA GLY A 27 -11.88 -9.63 7.11
C GLY A 27 -13.40 -9.59 6.96
N SER A 28 -14.08 -8.65 7.65
CA SER A 28 -15.54 -8.50 7.59
C SER A 28 -15.98 -7.89 6.25
N PRO A 29 -17.00 -8.46 5.58
CA PRO A 29 -17.56 -7.90 4.35
C PRO A 29 -18.24 -6.54 4.57
N GLU A 30 -18.55 -6.18 5.81
CA GLU A 30 -19.11 -4.87 6.18
C GLU A 30 -18.04 -3.76 6.18
N VAL A 31 -16.76 -4.14 6.26
CA VAL A 31 -15.62 -3.21 6.30
C VAL A 31 -14.92 -3.17 4.94
N ILE A 32 -14.62 -4.35 4.37
CA ILE A 32 -14.01 -4.48 3.05
C ILE A 32 -14.78 -5.52 2.26
N ASN A 33 -15.28 -5.12 1.10
CA ASN A 33 -15.81 -6.08 0.13
C ASN A 33 -14.66 -6.78 -0.61
N TRP A 34 -14.15 -7.88 -0.06
CA TRP A 34 -13.08 -8.69 -0.67
C TRP A 34 -13.46 -9.40 -1.97
N LYS A 35 -14.73 -9.35 -2.38
CA LYS A 35 -15.20 -9.98 -3.63
C LYS A 35 -15.03 -9.08 -4.85
N GLN A 36 -14.82 -7.78 -4.66
CA GLN A 36 -14.67 -6.80 -5.74
C GLN A 36 -13.20 -6.56 -6.08
N HIS A 37 -12.94 -5.89 -7.20
CA HIS A 37 -11.62 -5.38 -7.51
C HIS A 37 -11.33 -4.16 -6.63
N LEU A 38 -10.35 -4.26 -5.73
CA LEU A 38 -10.11 -3.28 -4.68
C LEU A 38 -8.66 -2.80 -4.62
N GLN A 39 -8.48 -1.59 -4.09
CA GLN A 39 -7.18 -1.05 -3.72
C GLN A 39 -7.15 -0.74 -2.22
N ILE A 40 -6.09 -1.15 -1.54
CA ILE A 40 -5.85 -0.78 -0.14
C ILE A 40 -4.65 0.16 -0.08
N GLN A 41 -4.82 1.29 0.59
CA GLN A 41 -3.76 2.26 0.85
C GLN A 41 -3.51 2.32 2.36
N CYS A 42 -2.29 2.00 2.77
CA CYS A 42 -1.86 2.15 4.16
C CYS A 42 -0.39 2.56 4.21
N THR A 43 0.01 3.23 5.27
CA THR A 43 1.41 3.66 5.50
C THR A 43 2.06 2.93 6.66
N GLN A 44 1.31 2.07 7.37
CA GLN A 44 1.80 1.32 8.52
C GLN A 44 2.29 -0.07 8.05
N PRO A 45 3.61 -0.37 8.09
CA PRO A 45 4.12 -1.68 7.70
C PRO A 45 3.53 -2.83 8.51
N ALA A 46 3.12 -2.56 9.76
CA ALA A 46 2.47 -3.54 10.63
C ALA A 46 1.09 -4.02 10.14
N LEU A 47 0.43 -3.29 9.23
CA LEU A 47 -0.83 -3.72 8.60
C LEU A 47 -0.60 -4.64 7.39
N LYS A 48 0.59 -4.59 6.79
CA LYS A 48 0.94 -5.34 5.57
C LYS A 48 0.68 -6.84 5.73
N GLU A 49 1.17 -7.42 6.82
CA GLU A 49 1.04 -8.85 7.10
C GLU A 49 -0.44 -9.26 7.25
N ALA A 50 -1.23 -8.50 7.99
CA ALA A 50 -2.66 -8.76 8.16
C ALA A 50 -3.43 -8.71 6.83
N ILE A 51 -3.11 -7.73 5.97
CA ILE A 51 -3.73 -7.59 4.64
C ILE A 51 -3.34 -8.76 3.73
N GLN A 52 -2.07 -9.13 3.68
CA GLN A 52 -1.58 -10.26 2.89
C GLN A 52 -2.20 -11.59 3.33
N ASN A 53 -2.30 -11.81 4.65
CA ASN A 53 -2.96 -12.99 5.21
C ASN A 53 -4.44 -13.07 4.82
N LEU A 54 -5.16 -11.95 4.88
CA LEU A 54 -6.56 -11.90 4.47
C LEU A 54 -6.73 -12.16 2.98
N ALA A 55 -5.89 -11.55 2.14
CA ALA A 55 -5.97 -11.78 0.71
C ALA A 55 -5.69 -13.25 0.34
N ALA A 56 -4.70 -13.88 0.99
CA ALA A 56 -4.45 -15.31 0.84
C ALA A 56 -5.66 -16.15 1.28
N LEU A 57 -6.25 -15.85 2.44
CA LEU A 57 -7.45 -16.53 2.94
C LEU A 57 -8.65 -16.39 1.98
N LYS A 58 -8.78 -15.24 1.32
CA LYS A 58 -9.83 -14.96 0.33
C LYS A 58 -9.47 -15.45 -1.08
N SER A 59 -8.29 -16.06 -1.27
CA SER A 59 -7.76 -16.49 -2.57
C SER A 59 -7.70 -15.37 -3.61
N SER A 60 -7.47 -14.14 -3.14
CA SER A 60 -7.33 -12.95 -3.99
C SER A 60 -5.89 -12.82 -4.47
N LYS A 61 -5.71 -12.50 -5.76
CA LYS A 61 -4.39 -12.11 -6.28
C LYS A 61 -4.08 -10.69 -5.81
N VAL A 62 -2.92 -10.48 -5.19
CA VAL A 62 -2.48 -9.18 -4.69
C VAL A 62 -1.24 -8.73 -5.43
N GLU A 63 -1.22 -7.45 -5.80
CA GLU A 63 -0.01 -6.74 -6.21
C GLU A 63 0.32 -5.71 -5.12
N GLU A 64 1.55 -5.73 -4.64
CA GLU A 64 2.02 -4.80 -3.62
C GLU A 64 2.87 -3.71 -4.26
N THR A 65 2.60 -2.46 -3.91
CA THR A 65 3.36 -1.30 -4.39
C THR A 65 3.73 -0.38 -3.23
N GLU A 66 4.98 0.08 -3.20
CA GLU A 66 5.44 1.09 -2.25
C GLU A 66 5.41 2.47 -2.93
N CYS A 67 4.49 3.33 -2.49
CA CYS A 67 4.24 4.64 -3.09
C CYS A 67 4.73 5.79 -2.18
N PHE A 68 6.02 6.12 -2.26
CA PHE A 68 6.60 7.23 -1.50
C PHE A 68 6.32 8.57 -2.19
N LEU A 69 5.51 9.42 -1.55
CA LEU A 69 5.23 10.79 -2.05
C LEU A 69 6.38 11.77 -1.74
N TYR A 70 6.98 11.63 -0.57
CA TYR A 70 8.06 12.49 -0.10
C TYR A 70 8.98 11.69 0.82
N MET A 71 10.28 11.94 0.72
CA MET A 71 11.27 11.36 1.62
C MET A 71 12.41 12.36 1.87
N PRO A 72 12.84 12.57 3.13
CA PRO A 72 13.99 13.42 3.41
C PRO A 72 15.26 12.91 2.72
N ALA A 73 16.09 13.81 2.20
CA ALA A 73 17.30 13.47 1.46
C ALA A 73 18.26 12.57 2.27
N GLU A 74 18.39 12.80 3.57
CA GLU A 74 19.23 11.99 4.45
C GLU A 74 18.70 10.56 4.64
N THR A 75 17.37 10.38 4.61
CA THR A 75 16.73 9.07 4.66
C THR A 75 16.92 8.33 3.33
N ILE A 76 16.81 9.04 2.19
CA ILE A 76 17.10 8.49 0.87
C ILE A 76 18.55 7.99 0.83
N LYS A 77 19.53 8.79 1.25
CA LYS A 77 20.95 8.40 1.27
C LYS A 77 21.21 7.09 2.02
N LYS A 78 20.50 6.86 3.12
CA LYS A 78 20.61 5.61 3.92
C LYS A 78 19.95 4.41 3.23
N MET A 79 18.95 4.64 2.37
CA MET A 79 18.24 3.60 1.61
C MET A 79 18.78 3.36 0.19
N ILE A 80 19.73 4.16 -0.29
CA ILE A 80 20.37 3.96 -1.61
C ILE A 80 20.80 2.50 -1.84
N PRO A 81 21.44 1.80 -0.88
CA PRO A 81 21.86 0.41 -1.09
C PRO A 81 20.69 -0.52 -1.43
N SER A 82 19.56 -0.41 -0.72
CA SER A 82 18.37 -1.23 -0.93
C SER A 82 17.51 -0.79 -2.13
N LEU A 83 17.58 0.49 -2.51
CA LEU A 83 16.86 1.03 -3.68
C LEU A 83 17.55 0.69 -5.01
N LEU A 84 18.88 0.56 -5.01
CA LEU A 84 19.63 0.19 -6.22
C LEU A 84 19.37 -1.26 -6.67
N ASP A 85 19.02 -2.15 -5.73
CA ASP A 85 18.64 -3.54 -6.02
C ASP A 85 17.27 -3.67 -6.75
N VAL A 86 16.39 -2.66 -6.65
CA VAL A 86 15.02 -2.69 -7.24
C VAL A 86 14.96 -2.11 -8.67
N LYS A 87 16.10 -1.75 -9.26
CA LYS A 87 16.32 -1.19 -10.63
C LYS A 87 15.88 0.27 -10.87
N LYS A 88 16.88 1.03 -11.36
CA LYS A 88 16.81 2.28 -12.17
C LYS A 88 16.28 3.55 -11.50
N LEU A 89 16.95 4.04 -10.46
CA LEU A 89 16.96 5.47 -10.16
C LEU A 89 18.33 6.06 -10.48
N SER A 90 18.37 6.98 -11.45
CA SER A 90 19.57 7.77 -11.73
C SER A 90 19.89 8.63 -10.49
N PRO A 91 21.13 8.63 -9.99
CA PRO A 91 21.50 9.40 -8.80
C PRO A 91 21.45 10.92 -8.98
N LYS A 92 21.18 11.41 -10.21
CA LYS A 92 20.98 12.85 -10.45
C LYS A 92 19.54 13.23 -10.10
N GLY A 93 19.36 13.69 -8.87
CA GLY A 93 18.12 14.34 -8.43
C GLY A 93 17.69 15.41 -9.43
N GLY A 94 16.47 15.28 -9.95
CA GLY A 94 15.87 16.30 -10.81
C GLY A 94 15.70 17.59 -10.02
N LYS A 95 16.27 18.70 -10.52
CA LYS A 95 15.96 20.02 -9.97
C LYS A 95 14.46 20.26 -10.12
N PRO A 96 13.78 20.82 -9.09
CA PRO A 96 12.39 21.25 -9.24
C PRO A 96 12.30 22.22 -10.43
N LYS A 97 11.34 22.00 -11.33
CA LYS A 97 10.97 23.01 -12.32
C LYS A 97 10.44 24.21 -11.54
N ALA A 98 11.05 25.37 -11.72
CA ALA A 98 10.48 26.62 -11.25
C ALA A 98 9.12 26.83 -11.92
N MET A 99 8.13 27.25 -11.12
CA MET A 99 6.82 27.72 -11.60
C MET A 99 6.98 28.97 -12.46
#